data_AF-A0A915BGW7-F1
#
_entry.id   AF-A0A915BGW7-F1
#
_cell.length_a   1.000
_cell.length_b   1.000
_cell.length_c   1.000
_cell.angle_alpha   90.00
_cell.angle_beta   90.00
_cell.angle_gamma   90.00
#
_symmetry.space_group_name_H-M   'P 1'
#
loop_
_entity.id
_entity.type
_entity.pdbx_description
1 polymer ?
#
loop_
_entity_poly.entity_id
_entity_poly.type
_entity_poly.pdbx_seq_one_letter_code
_entity_poly.pdbx_strand_id
1 'polypeptide(L)'
;MRYGDVVVIATAMLIVGRVECDENITIGCNSHCTLEFDKDLECWNRTLAYFSDVLVGMMKRYAYTQTNIIHWQKHHGLQPANVENIIKESVDRMEKIKPSTFDDDEGIIDRNIMTILVTTVVRASMVNFHYNHENLF
;
A
#
# COMPACT_ATOMS: atom_id res chain seq x y z
N MET A 1 -13.93 -29.80 -9.95
CA MET A 1 -13.69 -28.34 -9.89
C MET A 1 -14.79 -27.68 -10.68
N ARG A 2 -15.72 -27.00 -9.99
CA ARG A 2 -16.93 -26.44 -10.59
C ARG A 2 -16.65 -25.02 -11.07
N TYR A 3 -17.11 -24.71 -12.27
CA TYR A 3 -16.89 -23.45 -13.01
C TYR A 3 -17.33 -22.18 -12.24
N GLY A 4 -18.09 -22.32 -11.14
CA GLY A 4 -18.58 -21.21 -10.32
C GLY A 4 -17.55 -20.58 -9.39
N ASP A 5 -16.55 -21.34 -8.93
CA ASP A 5 -15.58 -20.84 -7.93
C ASP A 5 -14.57 -19.86 -8.55
N VAL A 6 -14.28 -20.02 -9.85
CA VAL A 6 -13.38 -19.13 -10.62
C VAL A 6 -14.02 -17.77 -10.86
N VAL A 7 -15.35 -17.71 -11.02
CA VAL A 7 -16.08 -16.47 -11.30
C VAL A 7 -16.07 -15.55 -10.07
N VAL A 8 -16.18 -16.08 -8.86
CA VAL A 8 -16.19 -15.27 -7.62
C VAL A 8 -14.84 -14.59 -7.38
N ILE A 9 -13.73 -15.29 -7.66
CA ILE A 9 -12.37 -14.74 -7.48
C ILE A 9 -12.10 -13.64 -8.52
N ALA A 10 -12.53 -13.83 -9.78
CA ALA A 10 -12.42 -12.80 -10.82
C ALA A 10 -13.26 -11.56 -10.49
N THR A 11 -14.42 -11.73 -9.86
CA THR A 11 -15.30 -10.61 -9.47
C THR A 11 -14.74 -9.83 -8.27
N ALA A 12 -14.08 -10.49 -7.32
CA ALA A 12 -13.43 -9.83 -6.19
C ALA A 12 -12.21 -8.98 -6.62
N MET A 13 -11.46 -9.40 -7.65
CA MET A 13 -10.35 -8.61 -8.21
C MET A 13 -10.83 -7.33 -8.91
N LEU A 14 -12.06 -7.30 -9.45
CA LEU A 14 -12.63 -6.09 -10.07
C LEU A 14 -13.03 -5.02 -9.05
N ILE A 15 -13.23 -5.36 -7.77
CA ILE A 15 -13.65 -4.39 -6.74
C ILE A 15 -12.46 -3.59 -6.19
N VAL A 16 -11.22 -4.07 -6.39
CA VAL A 16 -10.00 -3.30 -6.07
C VAL A 16 -9.79 -2.12 -7.04
N GLY A 17 -10.49 -2.12 -8.18
CA GLY A 17 -10.46 -1.05 -9.20
C GLY A 17 -11.31 0.19 -8.88
N ARG A 18 -11.94 0.29 -7.71
CA ARG A 18 -12.58 1.54 -7.24
C ARG A 18 -11.73 2.24 -6.20
N VAL A 19 -10.46 2.46 -6.52
CA VAL A 19 -9.86 3.75 -6.20
C VAL A 19 -10.54 4.70 -7.18
N GLU A 20 -11.06 5.84 -6.74
CA GLU A 20 -11.48 6.88 -7.68
C GLU A 20 -10.25 7.18 -8.56
N CYS A 21 -10.25 6.62 -9.78
CA CYS A 21 -9.24 6.94 -10.77
C CYS A 21 -9.55 8.36 -11.21
N ASP A 22 -9.05 9.33 -10.46
CA ASP A 22 -8.90 10.68 -10.96
C ASP A 22 -8.09 10.55 -12.26
N GLU A 23 -8.70 10.95 -13.38
CA GLU A 23 -8.11 10.83 -14.71
C GLU A 23 -6.79 11.64 -14.82
N ASN A 24 -6.50 12.53 -13.85
CA ASN A 24 -5.23 13.25 -13.73
C ASN A 24 -4.09 12.47 -13.06
N ILE A 25 -4.32 11.28 -12.50
CA ILE A 25 -3.29 10.57 -11.73
C ILE A 25 -2.03 10.30 -12.56
N THR A 26 -2.10 10.16 -13.88
CA THR A 26 -0.90 9.90 -14.70
C THR A 26 -0.05 11.13 -15.03
N ILE A 27 -0.51 12.35 -14.72
CA ILE A 27 0.24 13.58 -14.96
C ILE A 27 1.46 13.61 -14.03
N GLY A 28 2.64 13.37 -14.60
CA GLY A 28 3.90 13.32 -13.88
C GLY A 28 4.58 11.96 -13.89
N CYS A 29 3.92 10.87 -14.29
CA CYS A 29 4.57 9.57 -14.45
C CYS A 29 5.43 9.55 -15.73
N ASN A 30 6.68 10.05 -15.66
CA ASN A 30 7.61 10.02 -16.80
C ASN A 30 8.85 9.18 -16.50
N SER A 31 8.90 7.97 -17.04
CA SER A 31 10.06 7.06 -16.97
C SER A 31 11.24 7.51 -17.84
N HIS A 32 11.09 8.59 -18.62
CA HIS A 32 12.12 9.13 -19.50
C HIS A 32 12.72 10.45 -18.99
N CYS A 33 12.57 10.79 -17.71
CA CYS A 33 13.38 11.86 -17.14
C CYS A 33 14.87 11.48 -17.26
N THR A 34 15.70 12.41 -17.73
CA THR A 34 17.14 12.16 -17.91
C THR A 34 17.94 13.36 -17.43
N LEU A 35 19.17 13.12 -16.99
CA LEU A 35 20.10 14.18 -16.61
C LEU A 35 20.48 15.10 -17.79
N GLU A 36 20.37 14.60 -19.03
CA GLU A 36 20.73 15.34 -20.23
C GLU A 36 19.69 16.43 -20.58
N PHE A 37 18.40 16.11 -20.38
CA PHE A 37 17.29 16.96 -20.81
C PHE A 37 16.59 17.70 -19.66
N ASP A 38 16.65 17.19 -18.43
CA ASP A 38 15.96 17.77 -17.26
C ASP A 38 16.87 18.73 -16.46
N LYS A 39 17.25 19.85 -17.10
CA LYS A 39 18.25 20.78 -16.54
C LYS A 39 17.79 21.54 -15.30
N ASP A 40 16.48 21.67 -15.11
CA ASP A 40 15.83 22.39 -14.00
C ASP A 40 15.05 21.47 -13.05
N LEU A 41 15.21 20.15 -13.20
CA LEU A 41 14.55 19.11 -12.40
C LEU A 41 13.02 19.11 -12.51
N GLU A 42 12.43 19.81 -13.48
CA GLU A 42 10.97 19.88 -13.61
C GLU A 42 10.36 18.49 -13.87
N CYS A 43 11.00 17.67 -14.71
CA CYS A 43 10.54 16.30 -14.97
C CYS A 43 10.62 15.45 -13.70
N TRP A 44 11.76 15.44 -13.02
CA TRP A 44 11.95 14.67 -11.79
C TRP A 44 11.01 15.11 -10.67
N ASN A 45 10.76 16.42 -10.51
CA ASN A 45 9.84 16.95 -9.50
C ASN A 45 8.40 16.51 -9.76
N ARG A 46 7.94 16.52 -11.02
CA ARG A 46 6.61 16.01 -11.38
C ARG A 46 6.49 14.51 -11.15
N THR A 47 7.53 13.75 -11.49
CA THR A 47 7.60 12.30 -11.22
C THR A 47 7.59 11.98 -9.73
N LEU A 48 8.32 12.76 -8.92
CA LEU A 48 8.32 12.62 -7.47
C LEU A 48 6.94 12.93 -6.87
N ALA A 49 6.28 13.99 -7.33
CA ALA A 49 4.93 14.34 -6.88
C ALA A 49 3.94 13.20 -7.17
N TYR A 50 3.97 12.67 -8.41
CA TYR A 50 3.16 11.52 -8.80
C TYR A 50 3.34 10.32 -7.86
N PHE A 51 4.58 9.86 -7.66
CA PHE A 51 4.84 8.70 -6.81
C PHE A 51 4.53 8.97 -5.35
N SER A 52 4.67 10.21 -4.87
CA SER A 52 4.29 10.60 -3.51
C SER A 52 2.78 10.46 -3.29
N ASP A 53 1.96 10.94 -4.23
CA ASP A 53 0.51 10.86 -4.14
C ASP A 53 0.01 9.42 -4.23
N VAL A 54 0.55 8.65 -5.18
CA VAL A 54 0.25 7.21 -5.32
C VAL A 54 0.64 6.46 -4.07
N LEU A 55 1.83 6.71 -3.53
CA LEU A 55 2.34 6.04 -2.34
C LEU A 55 1.44 6.35 -1.13
N VAL A 56 1.07 7.60 -0.89
CA VAL A 56 0.17 7.99 0.20
C VAL A 56 -1.21 7.33 0.03
N GLY A 57 -1.74 7.28 -1.20
CA GLY A 57 -3.01 6.60 -1.51
C GLY A 57 -2.95 5.10 -1.19
N MET A 58 -1.89 4.42 -1.62
CA MET A 58 -1.67 3.00 -1.33
C MET A 58 -1.51 2.72 0.17
N MET A 59 -0.75 3.55 0.89
CA MET A 59 -0.59 3.43 2.35
C MET A 59 -1.94 3.59 3.08
N LYS A 60 -2.76 4.58 2.70
CA LYS A 60 -4.10 4.79 3.28
C LYS A 60 -5.02 3.58 3.04
N ARG A 61 -5.03 3.04 1.83
CA ARG A 61 -5.83 1.86 1.47
C ARG A 61 -5.38 0.63 2.25
N TYR A 62 -4.07 0.42 2.37
CA TYR A 62 -3.50 -0.64 3.18
C TYR A 62 -3.90 -0.51 4.65
N ALA A 63 -3.72 0.67 5.26
CA ALA A 63 -4.15 0.98 6.63
C ALA A 63 -5.63 0.66 6.87
N TYR A 64 -6.51 1.16 6.00
CA TYR A 64 -7.96 0.91 6.05
C TYR A 64 -8.30 -0.58 5.94
N THR A 65 -7.55 -1.33 5.14
CA THR A 65 -7.75 -2.77 4.99
C THR A 65 -7.35 -3.51 6.27
N GLN A 66 -6.22 -3.15 6.89
CA GLN A 66 -5.79 -3.74 8.16
C GLN A 66 -6.84 -3.49 9.27
N THR A 67 -7.38 -2.28 9.38
CA THR A 67 -8.42 -1.97 10.36
C THR A 67 -9.71 -2.76 10.11
N ASN A 68 -10.10 -2.95 8.85
CA ASN A 68 -11.30 -3.72 8.51
C ASN A 68 -11.16 -5.21 8.81
N ILE A 69 -9.98 -5.79 8.60
CA ILE A 69 -9.70 -7.19 8.95
C ILE A 69 -9.85 -7.38 10.47
N ILE A 70 -9.27 -6.47 11.27
CA ILE A 70 -9.38 -6.52 12.74
C ILE A 70 -10.83 -6.36 13.19
N HIS A 71 -11.57 -5.43 12.58
CA HIS A 71 -12.97 -5.21 12.87
C HIS A 71 -13.80 -6.48 12.58
N TRP A 72 -13.60 -7.08 11.40
CA TRP A 72 -14.25 -8.33 11.02
C TRP A 72 -13.93 -9.46 12.01
N GLN A 73 -12.66 -9.62 12.43
CA GLN A 73 -12.25 -10.61 13.42
C GLN A 73 -12.99 -10.43 14.75
N LYS A 74 -13.04 -9.19 15.27
CA LYS A 74 -13.76 -8.87 16.52
C LYS A 74 -15.25 -9.19 16.43
N HIS A 75 -15.91 -8.82 15.33
CA HIS A 75 -17.34 -9.11 15.11
C HIS A 75 -17.66 -10.60 15.03
N HIS A 76 -16.67 -11.44 14.72
CA HIS A 76 -16.83 -12.90 14.64
C HIS A 76 -16.25 -13.62 15.88
N GLY A 77 -15.96 -12.90 16.97
CA GLY A 77 -15.43 -13.49 18.20
C GLY A 77 -14.01 -14.05 18.07
N LEU A 78 -13.28 -13.66 17.03
CA LEU A 78 -11.89 -14.06 16.83
C LEU A 78 -10.94 -13.07 17.51
N GLN A 79 -9.83 -13.59 18.03
CA GLN A 79 -8.76 -12.76 18.55
C GLN A 79 -8.00 -12.10 17.38
N PRO A 80 -7.88 -10.76 17.35
CA PRO A 80 -7.10 -10.09 16.32
C PRO A 80 -5.64 -10.51 16.32
N ALA A 81 -5.03 -10.56 15.15
CA ALA A 81 -3.59 -10.76 15.05
C ALA A 81 -2.86 -9.64 15.81
N ASN A 82 -1.79 -10.00 16.54
CA ASN A 82 -0.98 -8.99 17.20
C ASN A 82 -0.26 -8.12 16.14
N VAL A 83 0.08 -6.89 16.53
CA VAL A 83 0.67 -5.89 15.64
C VAL A 83 1.98 -6.37 15.00
N GLU A 84 2.81 -7.06 15.76
CA GLU A 84 4.12 -7.53 15.28
C GLU A 84 3.98 -8.63 14.21
N ASN A 85 2.97 -9.49 14.30
CA ASN A 85 2.65 -10.46 13.26
C ASN A 85 2.16 -9.77 11.98
N ILE A 86 1.31 -8.74 12.10
CA ILE A 86 0.84 -7.96 10.94
C ILE A 86 2.01 -7.30 10.20
N ILE A 87 2.95 -6.71 10.96
CA ILE A 87 4.17 -6.11 10.43
C ILE A 87 5.00 -7.16 9.72
N LYS A 88 5.35 -8.25 10.42
CA LYS A 88 6.19 -9.33 9.88
C LYS A 88 5.65 -9.87 8.57
N GLU A 89 4.37 -10.25 8.55
CA GLU A 89 3.77 -10.80 7.33
C GLU A 89 3.72 -9.81 6.18
N SER A 90 3.56 -8.51 6.48
CA SER A 90 3.50 -7.49 5.44
C SER A 90 4.87 -7.22 4.83
N VAL A 91 5.93 -7.19 5.65
CA VAL A 91 7.32 -7.15 5.16
C VAL A 91 7.65 -8.42 4.35
N ASP A 92 7.29 -9.60 4.86
CA ASP A 92 7.54 -10.87 4.18
C ASP A 92 6.80 -10.96 2.82
N ARG A 93 5.66 -10.26 2.66
CA ARG A 93 4.95 -10.13 1.39
C ARG A 93 5.64 -9.14 0.44
N MET A 94 6.06 -7.98 0.94
CA MET A 94 6.73 -6.97 0.12
C MET A 94 8.09 -7.45 -0.40
N GLU A 95 8.86 -8.19 0.41
CA GLU A 95 10.16 -8.73 0.01
C GLU A 95 10.08 -9.75 -1.14
N LYS A 96 8.96 -10.49 -1.23
CA LYS A 96 8.72 -11.45 -2.31
C LYS A 96 8.40 -10.78 -3.64
N ILE A 97 7.86 -9.57 -3.61
CA ILE A 97 7.46 -8.84 -4.81
C ILE A 97 8.64 -7.97 -5.22
N LYS A 98 9.43 -8.47 -6.16
CA LYS A 98 10.45 -7.67 -6.85
C LYS A 98 9.89 -7.25 -8.21
N PRO A 99 9.57 -5.96 -8.42
CA PRO A 99 9.16 -5.48 -9.73
C PRO A 99 10.28 -5.73 -10.74
N SER A 100 9.96 -6.33 -11.89
CA SER A 100 10.95 -6.65 -12.92
C SER A 100 11.51 -5.43 -13.67
N THR A 101 11.03 -4.22 -13.36
CA THR A 101 11.31 -2.98 -14.07
C THR A 101 11.94 -1.90 -13.19
N PHE A 102 12.42 -2.26 -12.00
CA PHE A 102 13.03 -1.34 -11.05
C PHE A 102 14.50 -1.72 -10.86
N ASP A 103 15.40 -0.93 -11.43
CA ASP A 103 16.85 -1.05 -11.20
C ASP A 103 17.19 -0.36 -9.87
N ASP A 104 17.26 -1.15 -8.81
CA ASP A 104 17.78 -0.76 -7.50
C ASP A 104 19.25 -1.14 -7.37
N ASP A 105 20.08 -0.62 -8.27
CA ASP A 105 21.50 -0.99 -8.34
C ASP A 105 22.25 -0.69 -7.03
N GLU A 106 21.78 0.30 -6.26
CA GLU A 106 22.34 0.69 -4.97
C GLU A 106 21.75 -0.09 -3.78
N GLY A 107 20.73 -0.93 -4.00
CA GLY A 107 20.06 -1.69 -2.94
C GLY A 107 19.38 -0.80 -1.90
N ILE A 108 18.89 0.37 -2.33
CA ILE A 108 18.20 1.33 -1.47
C ILE A 108 16.91 0.71 -0.95
N ILE A 109 16.15 0.03 -1.80
CA ILE A 109 14.89 -0.63 -1.42
C ILE A 109 15.19 -2.00 -0.83
N ASP A 110 15.56 -1.99 0.45
CA ASP A 110 15.86 -3.18 1.23
C ASP A 110 14.76 -3.53 2.25
N ARG A 111 14.97 -4.65 2.93
CA ARG A 111 14.08 -5.13 4.00
C ARG A 111 13.94 -4.11 5.14
N ASN A 112 14.97 -3.31 5.43
CA ASN A 112 14.93 -2.33 6.51
C ASN A 112 13.98 -1.19 6.17
N ILE A 113 14.09 -0.62 4.96
CA ILE A 113 13.15 0.41 4.49
C ILE A 113 11.71 -0.10 4.51
N MET A 114 11.48 -1.31 3.99
CA MET A 114 10.16 -1.94 4.04
C MET A 114 9.65 -2.11 5.48
N THR A 115 10.53 -2.53 6.39
CA THR A 115 10.18 -2.72 7.81
C THR A 115 9.80 -1.40 8.47
N ILE A 116 10.57 -0.33 8.25
CA ILE A 116 10.27 1.00 8.78
C ILE A 116 8.92 1.48 8.26
N LEU A 117 8.72 1.43 6.94
CA LEU A 117 7.50 1.89 6.29
C LEU A 117 6.25 1.15 6.82
N VAL A 118 6.28 -0.18 6.79
CA VAL A 118 5.17 -1.01 7.27
C VAL A 118 4.91 -0.78 8.75
N THR A 119 5.96 -0.72 9.57
CA THR A 119 5.82 -0.48 11.02
C THR A 119 5.13 0.85 11.28
N THR A 120 5.55 1.93 10.62
CA THR A 120 4.96 3.26 10.77
C THR A 120 3.48 3.24 10.40
N VAL A 121 3.14 2.71 9.21
CA VAL A 121 1.74 2.69 8.74
C VAL A 121 0.86 1.82 9.62
N VAL A 122 1.28 0.61 9.96
CA VAL A 122 0.50 -0.31 10.81
C VAL A 122 0.27 0.31 12.18
N ARG A 123 1.33 0.78 12.86
CA ARG A 123 1.19 1.35 14.21
C ARG A 123 0.31 2.59 14.22
N ALA A 124 0.47 3.50 13.24
CA ALA A 124 -0.40 4.67 13.11
C ALA A 124 -1.87 4.27 12.91
N SER A 125 -2.13 3.23 12.13
CA SER A 125 -3.48 2.69 11.90
C SER A 125 -4.10 2.14 13.19
N MET A 126 -3.30 1.46 14.03
CA MET A 126 -3.78 0.87 15.28
C MET A 126 -4.02 1.90 16.38
N VAL A 127 -3.23 2.99 16.43
CA VAL A 127 -3.46 4.11 17.36
C VAL A 127 -4.78 4.82 17.03
N ASN A 128 -4.99 5.16 15.75
CA ASN A 128 -6.24 5.78 15.32
C ASN A 128 -7.45 4.86 15.53
N PHE A 129 -7.26 3.55 15.44
CA PHE A 129 -8.29 2.56 15.77
C PHE A 129 -8.68 2.57 17.25
N HIS A 130 -7.72 2.65 18.17
CA HIS A 130 -8.03 2.73 19.61
C HIS A 130 -8.73 4.05 19.96
N TYR A 131 -8.24 5.18 19.42
CA TYR A 131 -8.82 6.51 19.67
C TYR A 131 -10.28 6.63 19.21
N ASN A 132 -10.64 6.05 18.05
CA ASN A 132 -12.01 6.11 17.56
C ASN A 132 -12.97 5.18 18.31
N HIS A 133 -12.48 4.13 18.98
CA HIS A 133 -13.33 3.21 19.74
C HIS A 133 -13.58 3.64 21.19
N GLU A 134 -12.68 4.40 21.81
CA GLU A 134 -12.87 4.95 23.17
C GLU A 134 -13.84 6.14 23.19
N ASN A 135 -14.09 6.79 22.05
CA ASN A 135 -14.99 7.95 21.93
C ASN A 135 -16.40 7.62 21.41
N LEU A 136 -16.74 6.34 21.27
CA LEU A 136 -18.03 5.87 20.72
C LEU A 136 -18.90 5.12 21.75
N PHE A 137 -18.53 5.10 23.03
CA PHE A 137 -19.31 4.53 24.12
C PHE A 137 -19.31 5.44 25.35
#